data_AF-A0A814ILP4-F1
#
_entry.id   AF-A0A814ILP4-F1
#
_cell.length_a   1.000
_cell.length_b   1.000
_cell.length_c   1.000
_cell.angle_alpha   90.00
_cell.angle_beta   90.00
_cell.angle_gamma   90.00
#
_symmetry.space_group_name_H-M   'P 1'
#
loop_
_entity.id
_entity.type
_entity.pdbx_description
1 polymer ?
#
loop_
_entity_poly.entity_id
_entity_poly.type
_entity_poly.pdbx_seq_one_letter_code
_entity_poly.pdbx_strand_id
1 'polypeptide(L)'
;MYFGGFCVSEVCNYSLKRFFKQARPERTRDRMGLYEVHGMPSDHSQTFFYFMTYLAIFIILKSQMPGTPRIRSLRNRFLVFSQLNVAALVAYSRVYLHYHTIAQVVAGAFVGTALGCVWYYFVNYYFTKYVPFIIEHPFGKYFLIRDYAPIPRLIHFQYENEYAEAKRWRERRMNHTKDQVSSSE
;
A
#
# COMPACT_ATOMS: atom_id res chain seq x y z
N MET A 1 -6.23 3.89 -2.97
CA MET A 1 -6.98 4.16 -1.71
C MET A 1 -6.35 3.55 -0.46
N TYR A 2 -5.15 2.97 -0.54
CA TYR A 2 -4.42 2.48 0.64
C TYR A 2 -4.21 3.57 1.71
N PHE A 3 -3.83 4.78 1.28
CA PHE A 3 -3.55 5.91 2.16
C PHE A 3 -4.77 6.33 2.99
N GLY A 4 -5.97 6.33 2.40
CA GLY A 4 -7.20 6.61 3.15
C GLY A 4 -7.42 5.63 4.30
N GLY A 5 -7.15 4.35 4.08
CA GLY A 5 -7.27 3.33 5.12
C GLY A 5 -6.16 3.41 6.16
N PHE A 6 -4.97 3.90 5.78
CA PHE A 6 -3.91 4.21 6.74
C PHE A 6 -4.37 5.33 7.70
N CYS A 7 -4.95 6.42 7.18
CA CYS A 7 -5.52 7.47 8.04
C CYS A 7 -6.62 6.94 8.97
N VAL A 8 -7.50 6.08 8.46
CA VAL A 8 -8.55 5.43 9.27
C VAL A 8 -7.95 4.54 10.36
N SER A 9 -6.88 3.79 10.04
CA SER A 9 -6.15 2.98 11.01
C SER A 9 -5.54 3.84 12.13
N GLU A 10 -4.91 4.96 11.80
CA GLU A 10 -4.34 5.88 12.79
C GLU A 10 -5.44 6.50 13.69
N VAL A 11 -6.57 6.93 13.12
CA VAL A 11 -7.70 7.43 13.90
C VAL A 11 -8.28 6.34 14.81
N CYS A 12 -8.39 5.11 14.31
CA CYS A 12 -8.84 3.96 15.10
C CYS A 12 -7.87 3.68 16.25
N ASN A 13 -6.57 3.68 16.00
CA ASN A 13 -5.54 3.51 17.02
C ASN A 13 -5.65 4.57 18.12
N TYR A 14 -5.71 5.85 17.71
CA TYR A 14 -5.84 6.98 18.62
C TYR A 14 -7.10 6.84 19.50
N SER A 15 -8.22 6.46 18.89
CA SER A 15 -9.49 6.25 19.60
C SER A 15 -9.41 5.10 20.61
N LEU A 16 -8.82 3.96 20.22
CA LEU A 16 -8.66 2.79 21.09
C LEU A 16 -7.74 3.07 22.27
N LYS A 17 -6.66 3.83 22.07
CA LYS A 17 -5.78 4.28 23.16
C LYS A 17 -6.51 5.12 24.19
N ARG A 18 -7.41 6.01 23.74
CA ARG A 18 -8.21 6.85 24.64
C ARG A 18 -9.28 6.06 25.38
N PHE A 19 -9.74 4.95 24.80
CA PHE A 19 -10.72 4.05 25.40
C PHE A 19 -10.09 3.13 26.47
N PHE A 20 -9.04 2.36 26.11
CA PHE A 20 -8.44 1.38 27.02
C PHE A 20 -7.55 2.00 28.09
N LYS A 21 -6.90 3.11 27.77
CA LYS A 21 -5.99 3.84 28.65
C LYS A 21 -4.95 2.96 29.38
N GLN A 22 -4.54 1.85 28.78
CA GLN A 22 -3.60 0.92 29.42
C GLN A 22 -2.21 1.54 29.51
N ALA A 23 -1.56 1.44 30.68
CA ALA A 23 -0.20 1.90 30.87
C ALA A 23 0.82 1.13 30.00
N ARG A 24 1.89 1.81 29.62
CA ARG A 24 3.08 1.20 29.00
C ARG A 24 3.98 0.54 30.05
N PRO A 25 4.91 -0.35 29.66
CA PRO A 25 5.89 -0.93 30.58
C PRO A 25 6.68 0.14 31.35
N GLU A 26 6.99 -0.13 32.62
CA GLU A 26 7.59 0.85 33.55
C GLU A 26 8.90 1.45 33.00
N ARG A 27 9.78 0.63 32.43
CA ARG A 27 11.04 1.07 31.80
C ARG A 27 10.88 2.11 30.69
N THR A 28 9.73 2.14 30.03
CA THR A 28 9.42 3.11 28.96
C THR A 28 8.76 4.36 29.52
N ARG A 29 7.94 4.22 30.57
CA ARG A 29 7.28 5.35 31.24
C ARG A 29 8.29 6.38 31.73
N ASP A 30 9.45 5.91 32.20
CA ASP A 30 10.51 6.77 32.73
C ASP A 30 11.34 7.44 31.61
N ARG A 31 11.37 6.88 30.39
CA ARG A 31 12.15 7.41 29.25
C ARG A 31 11.38 8.38 28.36
N MET A 32 10.06 8.22 28.22
CA MET A 32 9.25 8.97 27.25
C MET A 32 8.55 10.21 27.81
N GLY A 33 8.64 10.46 29.12
CA GLY A 33 7.92 11.56 29.76
C GLY A 33 6.40 11.44 29.65
N LEU A 34 5.67 12.41 30.22
CA LEU A 34 4.20 12.41 30.36
C LEU A 34 3.40 12.40 29.04
N TYR A 35 4.07 12.48 27.87
CA TYR A 35 3.41 12.65 26.57
C TYR A 35 2.83 11.35 25.96
N GLU A 36 3.26 10.16 26.42
CA GLU A 36 2.76 8.88 25.88
C GLU A 36 2.24 7.94 26.99
N VAL A 37 1.12 8.31 27.62
CA VAL A 37 0.54 7.55 28.75
C VAL A 37 -0.09 6.22 28.34
N HIS A 38 -0.60 6.10 27.10
CA HIS A 38 -1.39 4.95 26.67
C HIS A 38 -0.62 4.03 25.69
N GLY A 39 -0.58 2.74 26.01
CA GLY A 39 0.22 1.73 25.31
C GLY A 39 -0.56 0.73 24.46
N MET A 40 -1.89 0.71 24.55
CA MET A 40 -2.73 -0.27 23.86
C MET A 40 -3.69 0.40 22.87
N PRO A 41 -3.78 -0.08 21.61
CA PRO A 41 -2.88 -1.02 20.94
C PRO A 41 -1.53 -0.40 20.53
N SER A 42 -0.57 -1.24 20.14
CA SER A 42 0.71 -0.78 19.58
C SER A 42 0.57 -0.28 18.14
N ASP A 43 0.91 0.98 17.88
CA ASP A 43 0.75 1.64 16.58
C ASP A 43 1.61 0.99 15.51
N HIS A 44 2.88 0.74 15.85
CA HIS A 44 3.83 0.12 14.93
C HIS A 44 3.36 -1.27 14.53
N SER A 45 2.80 -2.03 15.47
CA SER A 45 2.22 -3.33 15.15
C SER A 45 0.96 -3.17 14.30
N GLN A 46 0.02 -2.32 14.70
CA GLN A 46 -1.23 -2.11 13.97
C GLN A 46 -0.99 -1.66 12.52
N THR A 47 -0.12 -0.67 12.31
CA THR A 47 0.17 -0.10 10.99
C THR A 47 0.87 -1.10 10.07
N PHE A 48 1.85 -1.85 10.58
CA PHE A 48 2.53 -2.88 9.76
C PHE A 48 1.61 -4.06 9.46
N PHE A 49 0.80 -4.52 10.42
CA PHE A 49 -0.15 -5.61 10.16
C PHE A 49 -1.26 -5.18 9.19
N TYR A 50 -1.74 -3.92 9.27
CA TYR A 50 -2.64 -3.33 8.28
C TYR A 50 -2.02 -3.33 6.88
N PHE A 51 -0.82 -2.76 6.74
CA PHE A 51 -0.13 -2.66 5.45
C PHE A 51 0.14 -4.03 4.83
N MET A 52 0.72 -4.94 5.60
CA MET A 52 1.10 -6.27 5.11
C MET A 52 -0.14 -7.11 4.78
N THR A 53 -1.22 -6.99 5.55
CA THR A 53 -2.49 -7.68 5.26
C THR A 53 -3.11 -7.15 3.97
N TYR A 54 -3.23 -5.82 3.83
CA TYR A 54 -3.78 -5.20 2.61
C TYR A 54 -2.99 -5.61 1.36
N LEU A 55 -1.65 -5.57 1.46
CA LEU A 55 -0.77 -5.95 0.35
C LEU A 55 -0.80 -7.46 0.07
N ALA A 56 -0.90 -8.32 1.10
CA ALA A 56 -1.04 -9.76 0.93
C ALA A 56 -2.33 -10.11 0.18
N ILE A 57 -3.47 -9.51 0.56
CA ILE A 57 -4.74 -9.72 -0.14
C ILE A 57 -4.63 -9.24 -1.60
N PHE A 58 -4.01 -8.08 -1.83
CA PHE A 58 -3.75 -7.59 -3.18
C PHE A 58 -2.90 -8.56 -4.01
N ILE A 59 -1.84 -9.12 -3.44
CA ILE A 59 -0.97 -10.09 -4.11
C ILE A 59 -1.74 -11.37 -4.46
N ILE A 60 -2.56 -11.87 -3.53
CA ILE A 60 -3.31 -13.12 -3.71
C ILE A 60 -4.42 -12.95 -4.76
N LEU A 61 -5.20 -11.86 -4.69
CA LEU A 61 -6.43 -11.70 -5.47
C LEU A 61 -6.26 -10.89 -6.76
N LYS A 62 -5.31 -9.95 -6.82
CA LYS A 62 -5.19 -8.98 -7.92
C LYS A 62 -3.86 -9.03 -8.66
N SER A 63 -2.83 -9.67 -8.13
CA SER A 63 -1.53 -9.75 -8.82
C SER A 63 -1.63 -10.56 -10.12
N GLN A 64 -1.46 -9.88 -11.25
CA GLN A 64 -1.46 -10.47 -12.58
C GLN A 64 -0.04 -10.59 -13.15
N MET A 65 0.95 -10.76 -12.28
CA MET A 65 2.34 -10.94 -12.71
C MET A 65 2.50 -12.20 -13.60
N PRO A 66 3.32 -12.12 -14.67
CA PRO A 66 3.51 -13.21 -15.62
C PRO A 66 4.07 -14.48 -14.97
N GLY A 67 3.80 -15.62 -15.60
CA GLY A 67 4.26 -16.95 -15.19
C GLY A 67 3.17 -18.00 -15.21
N THR A 68 3.56 -19.28 -15.14
CA THR A 68 2.62 -20.40 -15.03
C THR A 68 1.83 -20.32 -13.71
N PRO A 69 0.64 -20.95 -13.60
CA PRO A 69 -0.13 -20.95 -12.36
C PRO A 69 0.67 -21.43 -11.14
N ARG A 70 1.56 -22.41 -11.34
CA ARG A 70 2.45 -22.94 -10.31
C ARG A 70 3.48 -21.91 -9.84
N ILE A 71 4.18 -21.26 -10.76
CA ILE A 71 5.17 -20.22 -10.43
C ILE A 71 4.49 -19.04 -9.74
N ARG A 72 3.32 -18.62 -10.23
CA ARG A 72 2.51 -17.56 -9.60
C ARG A 72 2.14 -17.91 -8.16
N SER A 73 1.65 -19.13 -7.92
CA SER A 73 1.28 -19.59 -6.57
C SER A 73 2.48 -19.65 -5.63
N LEU A 74 3.63 -20.15 -6.10
CA LEU A 74 4.84 -20.23 -5.27
C LEU A 74 5.37 -18.84 -4.92
N ARG A 75 5.44 -17.93 -5.90
CA ARG A 75 5.82 -16.54 -5.69
C ARG A 75 4.88 -15.82 -4.73
N ASN A 76 3.58 -15.94 -4.92
CA ASN A 76 2.60 -15.29 -4.04
C ASN A 76 2.74 -15.78 -2.59
N ARG A 77 2.92 -17.10 -2.38
CA ARG A 77 3.20 -17.65 -1.05
C ARG A 77 4.50 -17.12 -0.44
N PHE A 78 5.57 -17.06 -1.23
CA PHE A 78 6.84 -16.50 -0.79
C PHE A 78 6.72 -15.02 -0.39
N LEU A 79 6.04 -14.20 -1.19
CA LEU A 79 5.83 -12.78 -0.87
C LEU A 79 4.97 -12.61 0.38
N VAL A 80 3.86 -13.33 0.50
CA VAL A 80 3.02 -13.27 1.71
C VAL A 80 3.78 -13.71 2.95
N PHE A 81 4.59 -14.76 2.83
CA PHE A 81 5.44 -15.22 3.93
C PHE A 81 6.48 -14.16 4.33
N SER A 82 7.17 -13.56 3.36
CA SER A 82 8.18 -12.52 3.66
C SER A 82 7.56 -11.30 4.33
N GLN A 83 6.35 -10.89 3.92
CA GLN A 83 5.60 -9.80 4.54
C GLN A 83 5.25 -10.09 6.00
N LEU A 84 4.79 -11.31 6.32
CA LEU A 84 4.49 -11.71 7.70
C LEU A 84 5.75 -11.69 8.59
N ASN A 85 6.90 -12.11 8.06
CA ASN A 85 8.17 -12.06 8.80
C ASN A 85 8.57 -10.61 9.11
N VAL A 86 8.41 -9.68 8.16
CA VAL A 86 8.70 -8.26 8.39
C VAL A 86 7.76 -7.68 9.46
N ALA A 87 6.46 -7.96 9.40
CA ALA A 87 5.51 -7.51 10.42
C ALA A 87 5.83 -8.09 11.80
N ALA A 88 6.20 -9.38 11.87
CA ALA A 88 6.61 -10.03 13.11
C ALA A 88 7.91 -9.43 13.68
N LEU A 89 8.88 -9.09 12.84
CA LEU A 89 10.13 -8.47 13.27
C LEU A 89 9.90 -7.07 13.86
N VAL A 90 9.00 -6.28 13.24
CA VAL A 90 8.60 -4.98 13.79
C VAL A 90 7.86 -5.13 15.11
N ALA A 91 6.94 -6.08 15.21
CA ALA A 91 6.25 -6.42 16.45
C ALA A 91 7.24 -6.83 17.56
N TYR A 92 8.21 -7.69 17.23
CA TYR A 92 9.26 -8.15 18.14
C TYR A 92 10.14 -6.99 18.63
N SER A 93 10.53 -6.06 17.74
CA SER A 93 11.35 -4.92 18.14
C SER A 93 10.68 -4.03 19.20
N ARG A 94 9.34 -3.92 19.18
CA ARG A 94 8.57 -3.18 20.19
C ARG A 94 8.59 -3.85 21.57
N VAL A 95 8.63 -5.18 21.62
CA VAL A 95 8.77 -5.95 22.86
C VAL A 95 10.23 -5.93 23.34
N TYR A 96 11.18 -6.14 22.44
CA TYR A 96 12.61 -6.18 22.72
C TYR A 96 13.13 -4.85 23.28
N LEU A 97 12.70 -3.72 22.72
CA LEU A 97 13.03 -2.38 23.21
C LEU A 97 12.18 -1.96 24.42
N HIS A 98 11.35 -2.86 24.94
CA HIS A 98 10.47 -2.67 26.08
C HIS A 98 9.38 -1.58 25.92
N TYR A 99 9.12 -1.09 24.72
CA TYR A 99 8.08 -0.07 24.47
C TYR A 99 6.65 -0.56 24.71
N HIS A 100 6.39 -1.84 24.44
CA HIS A 100 5.05 -2.44 24.57
C HIS A 100 5.12 -3.84 25.17
N THR A 101 4.04 -4.25 25.83
CA THR A 101 3.85 -5.64 26.24
C THR A 101 3.45 -6.52 25.06
N ILE A 102 3.64 -7.84 25.19
CA ILE A 102 3.20 -8.81 24.18
C ILE A 102 1.70 -8.65 23.89
N ALA A 103 0.87 -8.45 24.92
CA ALA A 103 -0.57 -8.25 24.76
C ALA A 103 -0.91 -7.01 23.92
N GLN A 104 -0.19 -5.89 24.11
CA GLN A 104 -0.39 -4.65 23.35
C GLN A 104 0.00 -4.82 21.87
N VAL A 105 1.05 -5.58 21.60
CA VAL A 105 1.49 -5.91 20.26
C VAL A 105 0.51 -6.86 19.57
N VAL A 106 0.06 -7.92 20.25
CA VAL A 106 -0.95 -8.85 19.72
C VAL A 106 -2.28 -8.14 19.43
N ALA A 107 -2.73 -7.24 20.31
CA ALA A 107 -3.92 -6.43 20.07
C ALA A 107 -3.75 -5.52 18.85
N GLY A 108 -2.60 -4.87 18.70
CA GLY A 108 -2.27 -4.07 17.51
C GLY A 108 -2.30 -4.90 16.23
N ALA A 109 -1.66 -6.07 16.24
CA ALA A 109 -1.66 -6.99 15.12
C ALA A 109 -3.07 -7.41 14.71
N PHE A 110 -3.92 -7.77 15.67
CA PHE A 110 -5.31 -8.17 15.42
C PHE A 110 -6.13 -7.03 14.80
N VAL A 111 -6.08 -5.83 15.40
CA VAL A 111 -6.79 -4.65 14.89
C VAL A 111 -6.29 -4.28 13.50
N GLY A 112 -4.98 -4.29 13.29
CA GLY A 112 -4.36 -3.97 12.00
C GLY A 112 -4.80 -4.92 10.90
N THR A 113 -4.75 -6.24 11.16
CA THR A 113 -5.22 -7.25 10.20
C THR A 113 -6.71 -7.12 9.91
N ALA A 114 -7.56 -6.94 10.94
CA ALA A 114 -9.00 -6.76 10.75
C ALA A 114 -9.32 -5.54 9.88
N LEU A 115 -8.70 -4.38 10.18
CA LEU A 115 -8.85 -3.16 9.39
C LEU A 115 -8.34 -3.34 7.96
N GLY A 116 -7.22 -4.05 7.76
CA GLY A 116 -6.67 -4.33 6.44
C GLY A 116 -7.65 -5.11 5.57
N CYS A 117 -8.27 -6.16 6.13
CA CYS A 117 -9.29 -6.95 5.46
C CYS A 117 -10.54 -6.12 5.13
N VAL A 118 -11.10 -5.43 6.13
CA VAL A 118 -12.32 -4.63 5.98
C VAL A 118 -12.11 -3.51 4.96
N TRP A 119 -11.00 -2.78 5.06
CA TRP A 119 -10.70 -1.68 4.14
C TRP A 119 -10.47 -2.16 2.71
N TYR A 120 -9.75 -3.29 2.54
CA TYR A 120 -9.57 -3.88 1.22
C TYR A 120 -10.91 -4.24 0.58
N TYR A 121 -11.79 -4.91 1.32
CA TYR A 121 -13.11 -5.29 0.82
C TYR A 121 -13.97 -4.06 0.51
N PHE A 122 -14.00 -3.08 1.42
CA PHE A 122 -14.75 -1.84 1.23
C PHE A 122 -14.33 -1.10 -0.04
N VAL A 123 -13.01 -0.95 -0.25
CA VAL A 123 -12.45 -0.30 -1.43
C VAL A 123 -12.82 -1.06 -2.71
N ASN A 124 -12.57 -2.36 -2.76
CA ASN A 124 -12.73 -3.13 -3.99
C ASN A 124 -14.20 -3.39 -4.35
N TYR A 125 -15.11 -3.45 -3.36
CA TYR A 125 -16.52 -3.74 -3.60
C TYR A 125 -17.37 -2.47 -3.79
N TYR A 126 -17.12 -1.44 -2.98
CA TYR A 126 -17.92 -0.20 -3.02
C TYR A 126 -17.18 0.92 -3.76
N PHE A 127 -15.94 1.24 -3.35
CA PHE A 127 -15.27 2.45 -3.82
C PHE A 127 -14.90 2.38 -5.30
N THR A 128 -14.50 1.22 -5.82
CA THR A 128 -14.14 1.05 -7.24
C THR A 128 -15.26 1.50 -8.20
N LYS A 129 -16.53 1.43 -7.79
CA LYS A 129 -17.68 1.90 -8.59
C LYS A 129 -17.69 3.43 -8.81
N TYR A 130 -17.11 4.19 -7.88
CA TYR A 130 -17.09 5.66 -7.92
C TYR A 130 -15.80 6.23 -8.54
N VAL A 131 -14.80 5.38 -8.82
CA VAL A 131 -13.51 5.81 -9.38
C VAL A 131 -13.64 6.54 -10.73
N PRO A 132 -14.46 6.06 -11.69
CA PRO A 132 -14.60 6.75 -12.98
C PRO A 132 -15.08 8.19 -12.81
N PHE A 133 -16.06 8.41 -11.92
CA PHE A 133 -16.60 9.74 -11.62
C PHE A 133 -15.53 10.69 -11.08
N ILE A 134 -14.63 10.21 -10.21
CA ILE A 134 -13.54 11.03 -9.65
C ILE A 134 -12.52 11.41 -10.72
N ILE A 135 -12.23 10.51 -11.66
CA ILE A 135 -11.23 10.73 -12.72
C ILE A 135 -11.76 11.70 -13.78
N GLU A 136 -13.04 11.61 -14.11
CA GLU A 136 -13.68 12.48 -15.10
C GLU A 136 -13.91 13.90 -14.59
N HIS A 137 -13.94 14.09 -13.27
CA HIS A 137 -14.08 15.40 -12.64
C HIS A 137 -12.93 16.35 -13.05
N PRO A 138 -13.19 17.67 -13.24
CA PRO A 138 -12.15 18.65 -13.59
C PRO A 138 -10.92 18.61 -12.67
N PHE A 139 -11.12 18.45 -11.36
CA PHE A 139 -10.02 18.24 -10.41
C PHE A 139 -9.22 16.96 -10.70
N GLY A 140 -9.89 15.85 -11.03
CA GLY A 140 -9.22 14.59 -11.36
C GLY A 140 -8.33 14.73 -12.59
N LYS A 141 -8.83 15.43 -13.62
CA LYS A 141 -8.06 15.76 -14.83
C LYS A 141 -6.89 16.72 -14.55
N TYR A 142 -7.12 17.74 -13.72
CA TYR A 142 -6.09 18.70 -13.33
C TYR A 142 -4.91 18.04 -12.59
N PHE A 143 -5.20 17.13 -11.64
CA PHE A 143 -4.19 16.36 -10.91
C PHE A 143 -3.68 15.13 -11.66
N LEU A 144 -4.14 14.90 -12.90
CA LEU A 144 -3.77 13.76 -13.74
C LEU A 144 -3.98 12.41 -13.03
N ILE A 145 -5.09 12.28 -12.27
CA ILE A 145 -5.44 11.04 -11.58
C ILE A 145 -5.77 9.97 -12.61
N ARG A 146 -5.14 8.79 -12.49
CA ARG A 146 -5.33 7.66 -13.40
C ARG A 146 -5.74 6.41 -12.62
N ASP A 147 -6.71 5.67 -13.17
CA ASP A 147 -7.06 4.34 -12.68
C ASP A 147 -6.32 3.27 -13.50
N TYR A 148 -5.46 2.52 -12.81
CA TYR A 148 -4.73 1.39 -13.39
C TYR A 148 -5.31 0.05 -12.95
N ALA A 149 -6.31 0.02 -12.07
CA ALA A 149 -6.89 -1.21 -11.55
C ALA A 149 -7.53 -2.11 -12.63
N PRO A 150 -8.12 -1.59 -13.73
CA PRO A 150 -8.67 -2.42 -14.79
C PRO A 150 -7.63 -3.03 -15.72
N ILE A 151 -6.42 -2.47 -15.80
CA ILE A 151 -5.43 -2.83 -16.83
C ILE A 151 -4.65 -4.06 -16.38
N PRO A 152 -4.81 -5.22 -17.06
CA PRO A 152 -4.02 -6.38 -16.73
C PRO A 152 -2.57 -6.21 -17.15
N ARG A 153 -1.64 -6.66 -16.30
CA ARG A 153 -0.19 -6.53 -16.53
C ARG A 153 0.23 -5.09 -16.83
N LEU A 154 -0.14 -4.16 -15.95
CA LEU A 154 0.14 -2.72 -16.06
C LEU A 154 1.56 -2.40 -16.56
N ILE A 155 2.60 -3.00 -15.96
CA ILE A 155 3.99 -2.71 -16.31
C ILE A 155 4.30 -3.07 -17.77
N HIS A 156 3.75 -4.19 -18.26
CA HIS A 156 3.93 -4.59 -19.65
C HIS A 156 3.20 -3.64 -20.59
N PHE A 157 1.95 -3.30 -20.25
CA PHE A 157 1.14 -2.35 -21.01
C PHE A 157 1.81 -0.98 -21.09
N GLN A 158 2.34 -0.47 -19.98
CA GLN A 158 3.09 0.79 -19.92
C GLN A 158 4.33 0.73 -20.81
N TYR A 159 5.13 -0.34 -20.66
CA TYR A 159 6.34 -0.53 -21.47
C TYR A 159 6.03 -0.54 -22.98
N GLU A 160 5.01 -1.28 -23.41
CA GLU A 160 4.65 -1.36 -24.83
C GLU A 160 4.20 0.00 -25.39
N ASN A 161 3.37 0.74 -24.65
CA ASN A 161 2.90 2.06 -25.07
C ASN A 161 4.05 3.08 -25.13
N GLU A 162 4.87 3.16 -24.09
CA GLU A 162 5.99 4.09 -24.01
C GLU A 162 7.03 3.78 -25.11
N TYR A 163 7.33 2.51 -25.33
CA TYR A 163 8.24 2.07 -26.38
C TYR A 163 7.73 2.43 -27.78
N ALA A 164 6.45 2.18 -28.06
CA ALA A 164 5.82 2.50 -29.34
C ALA A 164 5.80 4.02 -29.60
N GLU A 165 5.49 4.83 -28.59
CA GLU A 165 5.48 6.28 -28.69
C GLU A 165 6.90 6.83 -28.96
N ALA A 166 7.91 6.34 -28.22
CA ALA A 166 9.30 6.71 -28.44
C ALA A 166 9.80 6.33 -29.84
N LYS A 167 9.34 5.19 -30.40
CA LYS A 167 9.64 4.80 -31.77
C LYS A 167 9.01 5.76 -32.79
N ARG A 168 7.71 6.06 -32.67
CA ARG A 168 7.00 7.02 -33.54
C ARG A 168 7.60 8.41 -33.50
N TRP A 169 8.08 8.85 -32.33
CA TRP A 169 8.74 10.14 -32.19
C TRP A 169 10.08 10.19 -32.94
N ARG A 170 10.88 9.12 -32.86
CA ARG A 170 12.13 8.99 -33.64
C ARG A 170 11.88 9.00 -35.14
N GLU A 171 10.88 8.27 -35.62
CA GLU A 171 10.50 8.23 -37.03
C GLU A 171 10.05 9.60 -37.54
N ARG A 172 9.16 10.30 -36.81
CA ARG A 172 8.74 11.67 -37.15
C ARG A 172 9.92 12.63 -37.23
N ARG A 173 10.87 12.53 -36.30
CA ARG A 173 12.07 13.38 -36.30
C ARG A 173 12.96 13.11 -37.52
N MET A 174 13.19 11.84 -37.88
CA MET A 174 13.97 11.49 -39.07
C MET A 174 13.30 11.96 -40.37
N ASN A 175 11.97 11.83 -40.48
CA ASN A 175 11.23 12.31 -41.65
C ASN A 175 11.32 13.83 -41.75
N HIS A 176 11.13 14.55 -40.63
CA HIS A 176 11.26 16.02 -40.62
C HIS A 176 12.66 16.49 -41.04
N THR A 177 13.72 15.79 -40.63
CA THR A 177 15.10 16.10 -41.07
C THR A 177 15.30 15.82 -42.56
N LYS A 178 14.74 14.74 -43.10
CA LYS A 178 14.80 14.45 -44.54
C LYS A 178 14.07 15.49 -45.38
N ASP A 179 12.89 15.90 -44.94
CA ASP A 179 12.09 16.93 -45.63
C ASP A 179 12.83 18.27 -45.67
N GLN A 180 13.51 18.65 -44.58
CA GLN A 180 14.34 19.86 -44.54
C GLN A 180 15.52 19.80 -45.51
N VAL A 181 16.27 18.69 -45.55
CA VAL A 181 17.41 18.53 -46.47
C VAL A 181 16.96 18.55 -47.93
N SER A 182 15.85 17.88 -48.27
CA SER A 182 15.30 17.87 -49.64
C SER A 182 14.76 19.23 -50.09
N SER A 183 14.42 20.14 -49.17
CA SER A 183 13.94 21.49 -49.50
C SER A 183 15.05 22.53 -49.69
N SER A 184 16.29 22.17 -49.34
CA SER A 184 17.48 23.03 -49.48
C SER A 184 18.36 22.70 -50.69
N GLU A 185 18.02 21.65 -51.43
CA GLU A 185 18.60 21.27 -52.73
C GLU A 185 17.72 21.80 -53.88
#